data_AF-A0A2C9LY53-F1
#
_entry.id   AF-A0A2C9LY53-F1
#
_cell.length_a   1.000
_cell.length_b   1.000
_cell.length_c   1.000
_cell.angle_alpha   90.00
_cell.angle_beta   90.00
_cell.angle_gamma   90.00
#
_symmetry.space_group_name_H-M   'P 1'
#
loop_
_entity.id
_entity.type
_entity.pdbx_description
1 polymer ?
#
loop_
_entity_poly.entity_id
_entity_poly.type
_entity_poly.pdbx_seq_one_letter_code
_entity_poly.pdbx_strand_id
1 'polypeptide(L)'
;MAKLLLASLFCTCLSICHVACQVAKLTTEDINAFLLEHNNARAELQLNPLKWDYELARYAASEGRKCQFQHSNGPYGENLYASSPAKWNHAELAADAVKSWINEKKFVDYDQWSCITRSDDSCGHYSQ
;
A
#
# COMPACT_ATOMS: atom_id res chain seq x y z
N MET A 1 67.31 -8.56 16.25
CA MET A 1 66.23 -8.37 17.25
C MET A 1 65.10 -7.61 16.57
N ALA A 2 63.95 -8.26 16.45
CA ALA A 2 62.86 -7.85 15.56
C ALA A 2 62.07 -6.63 16.09
N LYS A 3 61.76 -5.69 15.19
CA LYS A 3 60.79 -4.61 15.43
C LYS A 3 59.38 -5.20 15.34
N LEU A 4 58.65 -5.25 16.44
CA LEU A 4 57.21 -5.51 16.41
C LEU A 4 56.49 -4.23 15.95
N LEU A 5 55.88 -4.29 14.77
CA LEU A 5 54.93 -3.30 14.28
C LEU A 5 53.54 -3.64 14.82
N LEU A 6 52.94 -2.70 15.55
CA LEU A 6 51.52 -2.67 15.86
C LEU A 6 50.70 -2.51 14.57
N ALA A 7 49.75 -3.41 14.34
CA ALA A 7 48.66 -3.17 13.40
C ALA A 7 47.34 -3.35 14.17
N SER A 8 46.79 -2.23 14.64
CA SER A 8 45.45 -2.15 15.20
C SER A 8 44.43 -2.42 14.09
N LEU A 9 43.80 -3.59 14.13
CA LEU A 9 42.71 -3.94 13.24
C LEU A 9 41.43 -3.22 13.71
N PHE A 10 41.21 -1.99 13.25
CA PHE A 10 39.92 -1.32 13.40
C PHE A 10 38.92 -2.01 12.45
N CYS A 11 38.11 -2.91 13.00
CA CYS A 11 36.96 -3.47 12.30
C CYS A 11 35.84 -2.42 12.28
N THR A 12 35.94 -1.43 11.38
CA THR A 12 34.84 -0.52 11.08
C THR A 12 33.90 -1.18 10.08
N CYS A 13 33.14 -2.18 10.52
CA CYS A 13 31.93 -2.60 9.82
C CYS A 13 30.74 -1.82 10.40
N LEU A 14 30.78 -0.48 10.27
CA LEU A 14 29.60 0.36 10.38
C LEU A 14 28.82 0.21 9.07
N SER A 15 28.26 -0.97 8.86
CA SER A 15 27.21 -1.17 7.87
C SER A 15 26.03 -0.33 8.33
N ILE A 16 25.94 0.91 7.82
CA ILE A 16 24.70 1.66 7.82
C ILE A 16 23.75 0.82 6.99
N CYS A 17 22.95 -0.02 7.67
CA CYS A 17 21.87 -0.77 7.07
C CYS A 17 20.84 0.27 6.65
N HIS A 18 21.05 0.88 5.48
CA HIS A 18 19.99 1.61 4.80
C HIS A 18 18.96 0.54 4.46
N VAL A 19 17.97 0.38 5.32
CA VAL A 19 16.70 -0.24 4.94
C VAL A 19 16.06 0.76 3.98
N ALA A 20 16.58 0.79 2.75
CA ALA A 20 15.93 1.46 1.66
C ALA A 20 14.60 0.76 1.51
N CYS A 21 13.53 1.47 1.81
CA CYS A 21 12.20 0.94 1.62
C CYS A 21 12.00 0.76 0.11
N GLN A 22 12.01 -0.50 -0.31
CA GLN A 22 11.93 -0.90 -1.70
C GLN A 22 10.46 -1.02 -2.08
N VAL A 23 10.08 -0.38 -3.18
CA VAL A 23 8.79 -0.65 -3.81
C VAL A 23 8.93 -1.91 -4.64
N ALA A 24 8.09 -2.89 -4.38
CA ALA A 24 8.03 -4.12 -5.15
C ALA A 24 7.65 -3.83 -6.60
N LYS A 25 8.27 -4.56 -7.53
CA LYS A 25 7.78 -4.63 -8.91
C LYS A 25 6.59 -5.59 -8.92
N LEU A 26 5.39 -5.05 -9.14
CA LEU A 26 4.18 -5.86 -9.19
C LEU A 26 4.22 -6.82 -10.38
N THR A 27 3.81 -8.06 -10.11
CA THR A 27 3.54 -9.09 -11.08
C THR A 27 2.11 -8.97 -11.61
N THR A 28 1.78 -9.74 -12.65
CA THR A 28 0.39 -9.86 -13.12
C THR A 28 -0.55 -10.40 -12.04
N GLU A 29 -0.06 -11.29 -11.17
CA GLU A 29 -0.84 -11.84 -10.07
C GLU A 29 -1.20 -10.77 -9.05
N ASP A 30 -0.24 -9.92 -8.67
CA ASP A 30 -0.46 -8.81 -7.74
C ASP A 30 -1.48 -7.80 -8.29
N ILE A 31 -1.35 -7.46 -9.58
CA ILE A 31 -2.30 -6.57 -10.29
C ILE A 31 -3.70 -7.18 -10.30
N ASN A 32 -3.81 -8.47 -10.61
CA ASN A 32 -5.09 -9.17 -10.65
C ASN A 32 -5.74 -9.24 -9.27
N ALA A 33 -4.96 -9.36 -8.20
CA ALA A 33 -5.49 -9.37 -6.83
C ALA A 33 -6.16 -8.02 -6.48
N PHE A 34 -5.55 -6.89 -6.85
CA PHE A 34 -6.21 -5.58 -6.73
C PHE A 34 -7.51 -5.50 -7.54
N LEU A 35 -7.46 -5.86 -8.82
CA LEU A 35 -8.63 -5.71 -9.71
C LEU A 35 -9.77 -6.66 -9.33
N LEU A 36 -9.48 -7.89 -8.92
CA LEU A 36 -10.48 -8.88 -8.57
C LEU A 36 -11.37 -8.39 -7.44
N GLU A 37 -10.76 -7.94 -6.33
CA GLU A 37 -11.52 -7.53 -5.15
C GLU A 37 -12.30 -6.23 -5.41
N HIS A 38 -11.72 -5.25 -6.12
CA HIS A 38 -12.45 -4.04 -6.52
C HIS A 38 -13.64 -4.37 -7.42
N ASN A 39 -13.43 -5.22 -8.44
CA ASN A 39 -14.46 -5.52 -9.43
C ASN A 39 -15.57 -6.40 -8.86
N ASN A 40 -15.26 -7.28 -7.90
CA ASN A 40 -16.28 -8.02 -7.16
C ASN A 40 -17.20 -7.05 -6.38
N ALA A 41 -16.62 -6.13 -5.60
CA ALA A 41 -17.42 -5.16 -4.84
C ALA A 41 -18.24 -4.21 -5.74
N ARG A 42 -17.66 -3.79 -6.87
CA ARG A 42 -18.38 -2.96 -7.85
C ARG A 42 -19.52 -3.70 -8.53
N ALA A 43 -19.36 -5.00 -8.79
CA ALA A 43 -20.41 -5.83 -9.37
C ALA A 43 -21.61 -6.00 -8.43
N GLU A 44 -21.40 -6.07 -7.10
CA GLU A 44 -22.49 -6.07 -6.10
C GLU A 44 -23.41 -4.84 -6.25
N LEU A 45 -22.84 -3.72 -6.70
CA LEU A 45 -23.53 -2.45 -6.95
C LEU A 45 -23.89 -2.20 -8.42
N GLN A 46 -23.72 -3.20 -9.30
CA GLN A 46 -23.97 -3.09 -10.75
C GLN A 46 -23.14 -1.99 -11.45
N LEU A 47 -21.96 -1.68 -10.92
CA LEU A 47 -21.04 -0.69 -11.50
C LEU A 47 -20.11 -1.33 -12.54
N ASN A 48 -19.64 -0.52 -13.51
CA ASN A 48 -18.68 -0.97 -14.51
C ASN A 48 -17.35 -1.42 -13.86
N PRO A 49 -16.71 -2.50 -14.35
CA PRO A 49 -15.43 -2.95 -13.83
C PRO A 49 -14.30 -1.97 -14.14
N LEU A 50 -13.36 -1.85 -13.20
CA LEU A 50 -12.10 -1.14 -13.36
C LEU A 50 -11.13 -1.94 -14.22
N LYS A 51 -10.19 -1.21 -14.83
CA LYS A 51 -9.05 -1.74 -15.56
C LYS A 51 -7.77 -1.15 -14.96
N TRP A 52 -6.68 -1.91 -15.01
CA TRP A 52 -5.40 -1.42 -14.54
C TRP A 52 -4.88 -0.28 -15.41
N ASP A 53 -4.37 0.77 -14.77
CA ASP A 53 -3.72 1.90 -15.42
C ASP A 53 -2.24 1.96 -14.99
N TYR A 54 -1.34 1.84 -15.97
CA TYR A 54 0.10 1.82 -15.72
C TYR A 54 0.71 3.20 -15.43
N GLU A 55 0.03 4.29 -15.78
CA GLU A 55 0.44 5.65 -15.36
C GLU A 55 0.09 5.86 -13.89
N LEU A 56 -1.14 5.51 -13.49
CA LEU A 56 -1.57 5.60 -12.10
C LEU A 56 -0.74 4.69 -11.17
N ALA A 57 -0.43 3.48 -11.62
CA ALA A 57 0.45 2.57 -10.89
C ALA A 57 1.88 3.14 -10.70
N ARG A 58 2.42 3.85 -11.71
CA ARG A 58 3.73 4.52 -11.60
C ARG A 58 3.67 5.68 -10.59
N TYR A 59 2.57 6.42 -10.56
CA TYR A 59 2.34 7.48 -9.58
C TYR A 59 2.25 6.90 -8.16
N ALA A 60 1.42 5.88 -7.93
CA ALA A 60 1.32 5.21 -6.63
C ALA A 60 2.67 4.64 -6.16
N ALA A 61 3.46 4.08 -7.08
CA ALA A 61 4.80 3.61 -6.78
C ALA A 61 5.78 4.75 -6.42
N SER A 62 5.64 5.97 -6.97
CA SER A 62 6.45 7.12 -6.54
C SER A 62 6.11 7.59 -5.14
N GLU A 63 4.83 7.54 -4.77
CA GLU A 63 4.40 7.87 -3.41
C GLU A 63 4.86 6.79 -2.42
N GLY A 64 4.70 5.51 -2.76
CA GLY A 64 5.16 4.39 -1.96
C GLY A 64 6.68 4.41 -1.69
N ARG A 65 7.50 4.90 -2.63
CA ARG A 65 8.96 5.05 -2.45
C ARG A 65 9.36 6.05 -1.36
N LYS A 66 8.47 6.97 -0.98
CA LYS A 66 8.72 7.93 0.12
C LYS A 66 8.67 7.23 1.48
N CYS A 67 7.92 6.13 1.56
CA CYS A 67 7.77 5.30 2.75
C CYS A 67 7.29 6.07 3.97
N GLN A 68 6.32 6.95 3.71
CA GLN A 68 5.57 7.72 4.68
C GLN A 68 4.12 7.29 4.54
N PHE A 69 3.51 6.86 5.65
CA PHE A 69 2.10 6.49 5.66
C PHE A 69 1.23 7.76 5.75
N GLN A 70 1.17 8.50 4.66
CA GLN A 70 0.45 9.76 4.54
C GLN A 70 -0.08 9.93 3.13
N HIS A 71 -1.22 10.60 2.99
CA HIS A 71 -1.78 10.89 1.68
C HIS A 71 -0.89 11.86 0.88
N SER A 72 -0.83 11.66 -0.44
CA SER A 72 0.00 12.49 -1.33
C SER A 72 -0.55 13.90 -1.54
N ASN A 73 -1.86 14.11 -1.29
CA ASN A 73 -2.61 15.31 -1.67
C ASN A 73 -2.44 15.66 -3.16
N GLY A 74 -2.25 14.63 -3.99
CA GLY A 74 -2.06 14.76 -5.42
C GLY A 74 -3.37 14.88 -6.21
N PRO A 75 -3.29 14.79 -7.54
CA PRO A 75 -4.44 14.99 -8.42
C PRO A 75 -5.37 13.77 -8.53
N TYR A 76 -5.02 12.62 -7.94
CA TYR A 76 -5.76 11.37 -8.03
C TYR A 76 -6.42 11.02 -6.70
N GLY A 77 -7.55 10.29 -6.76
CA GLY A 77 -8.07 9.57 -5.60
C GLY A 77 -7.03 8.56 -5.08
N GLU A 78 -7.01 8.33 -3.77
CA GLU A 78 -5.95 7.56 -3.13
C GLU A 78 -6.45 6.85 -1.86
N ASN A 79 -6.21 5.55 -1.80
CA ASN A 79 -6.38 4.76 -0.59
C ASN A 79 -5.03 4.23 -0.13
N LEU A 80 -4.79 4.23 1.18
CA LEU A 80 -3.55 3.73 1.78
C LEU A 80 -3.82 2.51 2.65
N TYR A 81 -2.86 1.59 2.67
CA TYR A 81 -2.91 0.42 3.53
C TYR A 81 -1.51 0.07 4.03
N ALA A 82 -1.42 -0.30 5.29
CA ALA A 82 -0.20 -0.79 5.92
C ALA A 82 -0.55 -1.96 6.83
N SER A 83 0.34 -2.95 6.88
CA SER A 83 0.20 -4.13 7.73
C SER A 83 1.47 -4.39 8.52
N SER A 84 1.32 -4.88 9.75
CA SER A 84 2.40 -5.44 10.55
C SER A 84 1.94 -6.78 11.14
N PRO A 85 2.71 -7.87 11.04
CA PRO A 85 4.03 -7.96 10.40
C PRO A 85 3.97 -7.78 8.87
N ALA A 86 5.13 -7.55 8.25
CA ALA A 86 5.24 -7.46 6.79
C ALA A 86 4.74 -8.75 6.13
N LYS A 87 3.89 -8.63 5.13
CA LYS A 87 3.47 -9.74 4.28
C LYS A 87 4.41 -9.83 3.08
N TRP A 88 5.01 -10.99 2.88
CA TRP A 88 5.91 -11.25 1.76
C TRP A 88 5.17 -11.63 0.47
N ASN A 89 3.92 -12.08 0.58
CA ASN A 89 3.05 -12.31 -0.56
C ASN A 89 2.32 -11.00 -0.92
N HIS A 90 2.71 -10.39 -2.05
CA HIS A 90 2.16 -9.12 -2.49
C HIS A 90 0.71 -9.23 -2.99
N ALA A 91 0.31 -10.36 -3.58
CA ALA A 91 -1.05 -10.59 -4.03
C ALA A 91 -2.03 -10.70 -2.84
N GLU A 92 -1.64 -11.40 -1.78
CA GLU A 92 -2.41 -11.42 -0.53
C GLU A 92 -2.49 -10.03 0.11
N LEU A 93 -1.38 -9.29 0.14
CA LEU A 93 -1.35 -7.93 0.68
C LEU A 93 -2.27 -6.99 -0.11
N ALA A 94 -2.27 -7.09 -1.44
CA ALA A 94 -3.15 -6.33 -2.31
C ALA A 94 -4.63 -6.66 -2.04
N ALA A 95 -4.98 -7.94 -1.98
CA ALA A 95 -6.34 -8.36 -1.71
C ALA A 95 -6.83 -7.90 -0.32
N ASP A 96 -5.97 -8.00 0.70
CA ASP A 96 -6.31 -7.57 2.06
C ASP A 96 -6.49 -6.06 2.19
N ALA A 97 -5.65 -5.27 1.49
CA ALA A 97 -5.82 -3.82 1.42
C ALA A 97 -7.21 -3.46 0.87
N VAL A 98 -7.57 -4.04 -0.27
CA VAL A 98 -8.86 -3.76 -0.93
C VAL A 98 -10.04 -4.24 -0.09
N LYS A 99 -9.95 -5.42 0.52
CA LYS A 99 -10.98 -5.92 1.46
C LYS A 99 -11.14 -5.02 2.67
N SER A 100 -10.04 -4.49 3.22
CA SER A 100 -10.08 -3.56 4.34
C SER A 100 -10.85 -2.29 3.98
N TRP A 101 -10.61 -1.74 2.80
CA TRP A 101 -11.34 -0.57 2.30
C TRP A 101 -12.82 -0.90 2.05
N ILE A 102 -13.13 -2.03 1.41
CA ILE A 102 -14.51 -2.47 1.16
C ILE A 102 -15.30 -2.66 2.47
N ASN A 103 -14.64 -3.10 3.55
CA ASN A 103 -15.31 -3.30 4.84
C ASN A 103 -15.85 -2.01 5.45
N GLU A 104 -15.43 -0.83 4.98
CA GLU A 104 -16.03 0.44 5.39
C GLU A 104 -17.45 0.64 4.84
N LYS A 105 -17.94 -0.23 3.95
CA LYS A 105 -19.31 -0.21 3.43
C LYS A 105 -20.40 -0.21 4.51
N LYS A 106 -20.09 -0.76 5.69
CA LYS A 106 -20.96 -0.74 6.88
C LYS A 106 -21.20 0.67 7.44
N PHE A 107 -20.42 1.66 7.03
CA PHE A 107 -20.51 3.06 7.44
C PHE A 107 -21.13 3.96 6.36
N VAL A 108 -21.73 3.39 5.32
CA VAL A 108 -22.47 4.11 4.29
C VAL A 108 -23.97 4.06 4.59
N ASP A 109 -24.60 5.23 4.62
CA ASP A 109 -26.04 5.36 4.49
C ASP A 109 -26.35 5.26 2.99
N TYR A 110 -26.88 4.12 2.56
CA TYR A 110 -27.18 3.85 1.15
C TYR A 110 -28.42 4.57 0.65
N ASP A 111 -29.30 5.05 1.53
CA ASP A 111 -30.47 5.83 1.13
C ASP A 111 -30.03 7.25 0.76
N GLN A 112 -29.07 7.80 1.49
CA GLN A 112 -28.52 9.14 1.26
C GLN A 112 -27.24 9.14 0.43
N TRP A 113 -26.64 7.96 0.20
CA TRP A 113 -25.27 7.81 -0.31
C TRP A 113 -24.26 8.67 0.45
N SER A 114 -24.41 8.73 1.77
CA SER A 114 -23.61 9.57 2.65
C SER A 114 -22.81 8.72 3.64
N CYS A 115 -21.72 9.30 4.13
CA CYS A 115 -20.91 8.67 5.16
C CYS A 115 -21.56 8.89 6.53
N ILE A 116 -21.79 7.82 7.30
CA ILE A 116 -22.47 7.89 8.61
C ILE A 116 -21.61 8.59 9.69
N THR A 117 -20.33 8.88 9.41
CA THR A 117 -19.25 9.33 10.31
C THR A 117 -19.68 9.73 11.74
N ARG A 118 -19.36 8.86 12.71
CA ARG A 118 -18.88 9.29 14.03
C ARG A 118 -17.35 9.26 13.97
N SER A 119 -16.69 10.11 14.74
CA SER A 119 -15.34 10.71 14.57
C SER A 119 -14.11 9.79 14.36
N ASP A 120 -14.28 8.51 14.09
CA ASP A 120 -13.27 7.47 13.84
C ASP A 120 -13.67 6.46 12.74
N ASP A 121 -14.96 6.41 12.39
CA ASP A 121 -15.51 5.57 11.33
C ASP A 121 -15.51 6.34 10.00
N SER A 122 -14.55 6.02 9.13
CA SER A 122 -14.48 6.53 7.76
C SER A 122 -15.13 5.53 6.79
N CYS A 123 -15.81 6.05 5.77
CA CYS A 123 -16.20 5.31 4.56
C CYS A 123 -15.47 5.80 3.31
N GLY A 124 -14.48 6.69 3.50
CA GLY A 124 -13.77 7.36 2.41
C GLY A 124 -13.10 6.36 1.48
N HIS A 125 -12.49 5.30 2.01
CA HIS A 125 -11.81 4.31 1.17
C HIS A 125 -12.81 3.47 0.36
N TYR A 126 -13.96 3.10 0.93
CA TYR A 126 -15.00 2.37 0.22
C TYR A 126 -15.68 3.21 -0.87
N SER A 127 -15.90 4.50 -0.61
CA SER A 127 -16.61 5.38 -1.53
C SER A 127 -15.83 5.74 -2.79
N GLN A 128 -14.50 5.54 -2.78
CA GLN A 128 -13.59 5.78 -3.90
C GLN A 128 -13.52 4.56 -4.83
#